data_AF-S9ZQP5-F1
#
_entry.id   AF-S9ZQP5-F1
#
_cell.length_a   1.000
_cell.length_b   1.000
_cell.length_c   1.000
_cell.angle_alpha   90.00
_cell.angle_beta   90.00
_cell.angle_gamma   90.00
#
_symmetry.space_group_name_H-M   'P 1'
#
loop_
_entity.id
_entity.type
_entity.pdbx_description
1 polymer ?
#
loop_
_entity_poly.entity_id
_entity_poly.type
_entity_poly.pdbx_seq_one_letter_code
_entity_poly.pdbx_strand_id
1 'polypeptide(L)'
;EAEKDIIGIELTTADWGDSEVFPELLAQIDGEVAQVSADGAYDTERCHRSIAQRGAQAAIPPRDGAVRWGDNHPRDATLAVIADRGRDGWKEDSGYHRRSLAENMMFRLKQL
;
A
#
# COMPACT_ATOMS: atom_id res chain seq x y z
N GLU A 1 16.36 -6.07 -14.45
CA GLU A 1 16.34 -6.47 -13.03
C GLU A 1 15.57 -5.39 -12.27
N ALA A 2 14.72 -5.74 -11.31
CA ALA A 2 14.08 -4.70 -10.48
C ALA A 2 15.14 -4.21 -9.48
N GLU A 3 15.52 -2.94 -9.59
CA GLU A 3 16.40 -2.28 -8.62
C GLU A 3 15.70 -2.28 -7.25
N LYS A 4 16.43 -2.57 -6.18
CA LYS A 4 15.90 -2.74 -4.82
C LYS A 4 16.57 -1.72 -3.91
N ASP A 5 16.05 -0.51 -3.96
CA ASP A 5 16.59 0.62 -3.19
C ASP A 5 15.71 0.96 -2.00
N ILE A 6 16.34 1.46 -0.94
CA ILE A 6 15.65 2.16 0.15
C ILE A 6 15.82 3.64 -0.14
N ILE A 7 14.74 4.27 -0.62
CA ILE A 7 14.73 5.69 -1.01
C ILE A 7 14.08 6.60 0.02
N GLY A 8 13.58 6.03 1.11
CA GLY A 8 12.96 6.78 2.21
C GLY A 8 12.85 5.90 3.45
N ILE A 9 12.82 6.54 4.61
CA ILE A 9 12.69 5.90 5.92
C ILE A 9 11.93 6.81 6.88
N GLU A 10 10.99 6.23 7.61
CA GLU A 10 10.33 6.88 8.75
C GLU A 10 10.50 6.01 9.99
N LEU A 11 10.77 6.64 11.12
CA LEU A 11 10.94 5.98 12.41
C LEU A 11 9.74 6.28 13.30
N THR A 12 9.02 5.24 13.69
CA THR A 12 7.90 5.33 14.65
C THR A 12 8.36 4.98 16.06
N THR A 13 7.75 5.62 17.06
CA THR A 13 7.79 5.11 18.44
C THR A 13 6.70 4.06 18.63
N ALA A 14 6.70 3.37 19.77
CA ALA A 14 5.70 2.34 20.08
C ALA A 14 4.25 2.87 20.12
N ASP A 15 4.07 4.18 20.21
CA ASP A 15 2.75 4.83 20.29
C ASP A 15 2.10 5.08 18.93
N TRP A 16 2.83 4.86 17.82
CA TRP A 16 2.39 5.19 16.46
C TRP A 16 2.31 3.95 15.58
N GLY A 17 1.21 3.80 14.83
CA GLY A 17 1.11 2.78 13.79
C GLY A 17 1.80 3.21 12.50
N ASP A 18 2.38 2.25 11.75
CA ASP A 18 3.07 2.52 10.49
C ASP A 18 2.20 3.26 9.46
N SER A 19 0.89 2.98 9.44
CA SER A 19 -0.07 3.66 8.55
C SER A 19 -0.21 5.16 8.85
N GLU A 20 0.13 5.61 10.06
CA GLU A 20 -0.03 7.00 10.49
C GLU A 20 1.09 7.91 9.99
N VAL A 21 2.30 7.37 9.83
CA VAL A 21 3.49 8.08 9.29
C VAL A 21 3.69 7.84 7.79
N PHE A 22 2.88 6.97 7.20
CA PHE A 22 2.95 6.64 5.78
C PHE A 22 2.89 7.86 4.84
N PRO A 23 2.05 8.89 5.07
CA PRO A 23 2.02 10.07 4.21
C PRO A 23 3.36 10.82 4.19
N GLU A 24 4.00 10.93 5.35
CA GLU A 24 5.32 11.56 5.52
C GLU A 24 6.40 10.74 4.79
N LEU A 25 6.38 9.41 4.93
CA LEU A 25 7.26 8.50 4.17
C LEU A 25 7.07 8.66 2.66
N LEU A 26 5.83 8.69 2.18
CA LEU A 26 5.51 8.82 0.75
C LEU A 26 5.96 10.18 0.19
N ALA A 27 5.95 11.23 1.02
CA ALA A 27 6.40 12.57 0.64
C ALA A 27 7.92 12.65 0.41
N GLN A 28 8.71 11.74 0.98
CA GLN A 28 10.17 11.70 0.77
C GLN A 28 10.56 11.28 -0.65
N ILE A 29 9.66 10.63 -1.39
CA ILE A 29 9.94 10.13 -2.73
C ILE A 29 9.88 11.29 -3.72
N ASP A 30 11.01 11.61 -4.34
CA ASP A 30 11.05 12.50 -5.50
C ASP A 30 10.58 11.76 -6.76
N GLY A 31 9.67 12.37 -7.52
CA GLY A 31 9.19 11.83 -8.80
C GLY A 31 7.89 11.03 -8.75
N GLU A 32 7.58 10.39 -9.88
CA GLU A 32 6.31 9.69 -10.09
C GLU A 32 6.28 8.34 -9.36
N VAL A 33 5.18 8.07 -8.66
CA VAL A 33 4.91 6.78 -8.03
C VAL A 33 3.74 6.15 -8.77
N ALA A 34 3.99 5.09 -9.54
CA ALA A 34 2.91 4.42 -10.28
C ALA A 34 1.98 3.62 -9.35
N GLN A 35 2.53 2.96 -8.33
CA GLN A 35 1.78 2.08 -7.44
C GLN A 35 2.44 1.99 -6.06
N VAL A 36 1.61 1.94 -5.02
CA VAL A 36 2.01 1.60 -3.65
C VAL A 36 1.41 0.24 -3.30
N SER A 37 2.26 -0.71 -2.91
CA SER A 37 1.83 -2.05 -2.48
C SER A 37 2.15 -2.24 -1.00
N ALA A 38 1.14 -2.36 -0.15
CA ALA A 38 1.28 -2.50 1.29
C ALA A 38 0.29 -3.55 1.84
N ASP A 39 0.51 -4.01 3.07
CA ASP A 39 -0.44 -4.93 3.72
C ASP A 39 -1.73 -4.21 4.18
N GLY A 40 -2.68 -5.00 4.68
CA GLY A 40 -3.97 -4.49 5.14
C GLY A 40 -3.92 -3.53 6.34
N ALA A 41 -2.79 -3.39 7.04
CA ALA A 41 -2.64 -2.37 8.07
C ALA A 41 -2.71 -0.95 7.48
N TYR A 42 -2.29 -0.78 6.23
CA TYR A 42 -2.36 0.49 5.49
C TYR A 42 -3.74 0.76 4.86
N ASP A 43 -4.72 -0.12 5.08
CA ASP A 43 -6.09 0.06 4.57
C ASP A 43 -6.87 1.11 5.39
N THR A 44 -6.44 2.36 5.28
CA THR A 44 -7.02 3.52 5.95
C THR A 44 -7.31 4.62 4.95
N GLU A 45 -8.33 5.45 5.21
CA GLU A 45 -8.71 6.55 4.34
C GLU A 45 -7.55 7.53 4.11
N ARG A 46 -6.75 7.80 5.16
CA ARG A 46 -5.57 8.68 5.08
C ARG A 46 -4.50 8.13 4.14
N CYS A 47 -4.20 6.83 4.21
CA CYS A 47 -3.23 6.20 3.30
C CYS A 47 -3.71 6.25 1.85
N HIS A 48 -4.96 5.81 1.59
CA HIS A 48 -5.52 5.83 0.24
C HIS A 48 -5.59 7.24 -0.35
N ARG A 49 -5.98 8.25 0.44
CA ARG A 49 -5.96 9.65 0.00
C ARG A 49 -4.55 10.14 -0.35
N SER A 50 -3.55 9.80 0.46
CA SER A 50 -2.16 10.20 0.21
C SER A 50 -1.60 9.57 -1.07
N ILE A 51 -1.95 8.30 -1.33
CA ILE A 51 -1.62 7.60 -2.58
C ILE A 51 -2.33 8.26 -3.78
N ALA A 52 -3.62 8.55 -3.64
CA ALA A 52 -4.40 9.19 -4.70
C ALA A 52 -3.90 10.61 -5.03
N GLN A 53 -3.45 11.37 -4.03
CA GLN A 53 -2.84 12.69 -4.23
C GLN A 53 -1.54 12.63 -5.04
N ARG A 54 -0.82 11.49 -5.00
CA ARG A 54 0.35 11.22 -5.84
C ARG A 54 -0.01 10.69 -7.24
N GLY A 55 -1.30 10.50 -7.54
CA GLY A 55 -1.76 9.87 -8.79
C GLY A 55 -1.44 8.37 -8.86
N ALA A 56 -1.10 7.74 -7.74
CA ALA A 56 -0.62 6.36 -7.68
C ALA A 56 -1.78 5.37 -7.49
N GLN A 57 -1.59 4.12 -7.93
CA GLN A 57 -2.49 3.01 -7.61
C GLN A 57 -2.23 2.49 -6.19
N ALA A 58 -3.30 2.30 -5.40
CA ALA A 58 -3.23 1.61 -4.11
C ALA A 58 -3.45 0.10 -4.29
N ALA A 59 -2.37 -0.69 -4.27
CA ALA A 59 -2.43 -2.15 -4.19
C ALA A 59 -2.38 -2.59 -2.72
N ILE A 60 -3.43 -2.22 -1.98
CA ILE A 60 -3.61 -2.51 -0.56
C ILE A 60 -4.82 -3.41 -0.39
N PRO A 61 -4.67 -4.60 0.21
CA PRO A 61 -5.77 -5.52 0.36
C PRO A 61 -6.74 -5.00 1.43
N PRO A 62 -8.05 -4.92 1.14
CA PRO A 62 -9.01 -4.47 2.15
C PRO A 62 -9.00 -5.36 3.39
N ARG A 63 -9.18 -4.76 4.56
CA ARG A 63 -9.34 -5.46 5.84
C ARG A 63 -10.60 -6.34 5.82
N ASP A 64 -10.60 -7.38 6.65
CA ASP A 64 -11.77 -8.23 6.80
C ASP A 64 -12.96 -7.41 7.34
N GLY A 65 -14.15 -7.63 6.76
CA GLY A 65 -15.33 -6.82 7.08
C GLY A 65 -15.33 -5.41 6.47
N ALA A 66 -14.43 -5.13 5.53
CA ALA A 66 -14.41 -3.88 4.78
C ALA A 66 -15.76 -3.53 4.15
N VAL A 67 -16.29 -2.35 4.50
CA VAL A 67 -17.44 -1.73 3.83
C VAL A 67 -16.98 -0.58 2.93
N ARG A 68 -17.88 -0.13 2.04
CA ARG A 68 -17.66 1.04 1.20
C ARG A 68 -17.50 2.30 2.05
N TRP A 69 -16.57 3.16 1.68
CA TRP A 69 -16.43 4.49 2.30
C TRP A 69 -17.32 5.55 1.64
N GLY A 70 -17.78 5.33 0.41
CA GLY A 70 -18.63 6.28 -0.31
C GLY A 70 -17.81 7.30 -1.11
N ASP A 71 -18.47 8.34 -1.61
CA ASP A 71 -17.87 9.47 -2.34
C ASP A 71 -16.91 9.08 -3.48
N ASN A 72 -17.20 7.95 -4.15
CA ASN A 72 -16.37 7.39 -5.21
C ASN A 72 -14.91 7.15 -4.79
N HIS A 73 -14.69 6.80 -3.51
CA HIS A 73 -13.37 6.56 -2.96
C HIS A 73 -12.67 5.39 -3.69
N PRO A 74 -11.38 5.49 -4.09
CA PRO A 74 -10.69 4.49 -4.91
C PRO A 74 -10.74 3.05 -4.35
N ARG A 75 -10.69 2.91 -3.02
CA ARG A 75 -10.85 1.62 -2.33
C ARG A 75 -12.17 0.90 -2.66
N ASP A 76 -13.25 1.62 -2.91
CA ASP A 76 -14.56 1.01 -3.18
C ASP A 76 -14.57 0.27 -4.54
N ALA A 77 -13.77 0.74 -5.51
CA ALA A 77 -13.54 0.01 -6.75
C ALA A 77 -12.82 -1.32 -6.50
N THR A 78 -11.81 -1.33 -5.61
CA THR A 78 -11.15 -2.56 -5.17
C THR A 78 -12.13 -3.54 -4.52
N LEU A 79 -13.05 -3.06 -3.67
CA LEU A 79 -14.09 -3.92 -3.10
C LEU A 79 -15.03 -4.51 -4.16
N ALA A 80 -15.39 -3.73 -5.19
CA ALA A 80 -16.20 -4.22 -6.30
C ALA A 80 -15.48 -5.30 -7.11
N VAL A 81 -14.19 -5.11 -7.42
CA VAL A 81 -13.37 -6.13 -8.10
C VAL A 81 -13.25 -7.41 -7.28
N ILE A 82 -13.03 -7.29 -5.97
CA ILE A 82 -12.95 -8.45 -5.07
C ILE A 82 -14.30 -9.18 -4.97
N ALA A 83 -15.42 -8.46 -4.98
CA ALA A 83 -16.76 -9.07 -4.97
C ALA A 83 -17.05 -9.84 -6.28
N ASP A 84 -16.54 -9.37 -7.42
CA ASP A 84 -16.72 -9.99 -8.73
C ASP A 84 -15.78 -11.18 -8.97
N ARG A 85 -14.48 -11.01 -8.68
CA ARG A 85 -13.40 -11.93 -9.07
C ARG A 85 -12.73 -12.65 -7.91
N GLY A 86 -13.13 -12.35 -6.68
CA GLY A 86 -12.46 -12.82 -5.48
C GLY A 86 -11.14 -12.09 -5.19
N ARG A 87 -10.60 -12.34 -4.00
CA ARG A 87 -9.38 -11.68 -3.51
C ARG A 87 -8.15 -12.09 -4.30
N ASP A 88 -8.08 -13.34 -4.75
CA ASP A 88 -6.92 -13.82 -5.51
C ASP A 88 -6.89 -13.25 -6.94
N GLY A 89 -8.05 -13.15 -7.61
CA GLY A 89 -8.14 -12.45 -8.89
C GLY A 89 -7.71 -10.98 -8.79
N TRP A 90 -8.13 -10.28 -7.73
CA TRP A 90 -7.65 -8.92 -7.47
C TRP A 90 -6.13 -8.84 -7.24
N LYS A 91 -5.51 -9.80 -6.53
CA LYS A 91 -4.05 -9.80 -6.31
C LYS A 91 -3.27 -9.97 -7.61
N GLU A 92 -3.79 -10.78 -8.54
CA GLU A 92 -3.22 -10.96 -9.87
C GLU A 92 -3.38 -9.67 -10.69
N ASP A 93 -4.59 -9.12 -10.79
CA ASP A 93 -4.91 -7.90 -11.55
C ASP A 93 -4.13 -6.66 -11.04
N SER A 94 -3.95 -6.54 -9.72
CA SER A 94 -3.22 -5.42 -9.09
C SER A 94 -1.71 -5.60 -9.01
N GLY A 95 -1.19 -6.77 -9.38
CA GLY A 95 0.23 -7.09 -9.22
C GLY A 95 0.70 -7.08 -7.76
N TYR A 96 -0.21 -7.28 -6.79
CA TYR A 96 0.06 -7.20 -5.34
C TYR A 96 1.25 -8.06 -4.89
N HIS A 97 1.48 -9.18 -5.56
CA HIS A 97 2.59 -10.10 -5.25
C HIS A 97 3.99 -9.48 -5.37
N ARG A 98 4.14 -8.35 -6.08
CA ARG A 98 5.41 -7.60 -6.15
C ARG A 98 5.89 -7.13 -4.77
N ARG A 99 4.99 -6.96 -3.80
CA ARG A 99 5.31 -6.60 -2.40
C ARG A 99 6.32 -7.55 -1.75
N SER A 100 6.31 -8.83 -2.13
CA SER A 100 7.26 -9.83 -1.63
C SER A 100 8.73 -9.52 -1.92
N LEU A 101 9.02 -8.71 -2.96
CA LEU A 101 10.38 -8.27 -3.27
C LEU A 101 10.92 -7.32 -2.19
N ALA A 102 10.08 -6.39 -1.73
CA ALA A 102 10.42 -5.45 -0.67
C ALA A 102 10.51 -6.16 0.69
N GLU A 103 9.58 -7.07 0.99
CA GLU A 103 9.63 -7.87 2.23
C GLU A 103 10.94 -8.67 2.34
N ASN A 104 11.35 -9.35 1.26
CA ASN A 104 12.60 -10.10 1.23
C ASN A 104 13.84 -9.20 1.39
N MET A 105 13.82 -7.99 0.82
CA MET A 105 14.90 -7.02 1.01
C MET A 105 15.00 -6.59 2.48
N MET A 106 13.86 -6.20 3.08
CA MET A 106 13.81 -5.76 4.48
C MET A 106 14.17 -6.88 5.45
N PHE A 107 13.77 -8.13 5.15
CA PHE A 107 14.18 -9.29 5.95
C PHE A 107 15.70 -9.42 6.01
N ARG A 108 16.40 -9.29 4.86
CA ARG A 108 17.87 -9.35 4.82
C ARG A 108 18.52 -8.21 5.59
N LEU A 109 17.99 -6.99 5.48
CA LEU A 109 18.50 -5.83 6.21
C LEU A 109 18.39 -6.03 7.73
N LYS A 110 17.28 -6.59 8.21
CA LYS A 110 17.03 -6.87 9.64
C LYS A 110 17.94 -7.97 10.23
N GLN A 111 18.64 -8.72 9.38
CA GLN A 111 19.56 -9.77 9.81
C GLN A 111 21.03 -9.32 9.89
N LEU A 112 21.34 -8.09 9.48
CA LEU A 112 22.66 -7.48 9.65
C LEU A 112 22.81 -6.95 11.09
#